data_AF-A0AAV2HD95-F1
#
_entry.id   AF-A0AAV2HD95-F1
#
_cell.length_a   1.000
_cell.length_b   1.000
_cell.length_c   1.000
_cell.angle_alpha   90.00
_cell.angle_beta   90.00
_cell.angle_gamma   90.00
#
_symmetry.space_group_name_H-M   'P 1'
#
loop_
_entity.id
_entity.type
_entity.pdbx_description
1 polymer ?
#
loop_
_entity_poly.entity_id
_entity_poly.type
_entity_poly.pdbx_seq_one_letter_code
_entity_poly.pdbx_strand_id
1 'polypeptide(L)'
;MLRVLLYTLAATTVTVLGQHQCPVCTNELDYKSCTGVRVCDTAQELCLLRIDTALNNRVEYHCSNPTVCERYAASPCDPTHGRTCYYCCTDVDSCKGQLESMFFGILAMG
;
A
#
# COMPACT_ATOMS: atom_id res chain seq x y z
N MET A 1 9.60 47.67 -25.97
CA MET A 1 8.60 47.31 -24.94
C MET A 1 8.21 45.86 -25.15
N LEU A 2 8.85 44.94 -24.41
CA LEU A 2 8.76 43.49 -24.61
C LEU A 2 7.67 42.91 -23.69
N ARG A 3 6.56 42.45 -24.26
CA ARG A 3 5.46 41.81 -23.51
C ARG A 3 5.83 40.35 -23.26
N VAL A 4 6.18 40.03 -22.02
CA VAL A 4 6.45 38.66 -21.57
C VAL A 4 5.12 37.95 -21.36
N LEU A 5 4.78 37.03 -22.26
CA LEU A 5 3.65 36.12 -22.15
C LEU A 5 4.03 34.96 -21.22
N LEU A 6 3.61 35.04 -19.96
CA LEU A 6 3.68 33.95 -18.98
C LEU A 6 2.58 32.93 -19.27
N TYR A 7 2.95 31.78 -19.85
CA TYR A 7 2.08 30.62 -19.95
C TYR A 7 2.14 29.86 -18.63
N THR A 8 1.13 30.04 -17.77
CA THR A 8 0.92 29.20 -16.60
C THR A 8 0.40 27.83 -17.07
N LEU A 9 1.27 26.83 -17.07
CA LEU A 9 0.88 25.42 -17.11
C LEU A 9 0.12 25.10 -15.83
N ALA A 10 -1.21 25.22 -15.88
CA ALA A 10 -2.09 24.67 -14.87
C ALA A 10 -1.97 23.13 -14.94
N ALA A 11 -1.19 22.55 -14.03
CA ALA A 11 -1.23 21.13 -13.75
C ALA A 11 -2.62 20.81 -13.19
N THR A 12 -3.55 20.43 -14.06
CA THR A 12 -4.83 19.85 -13.65
C THR A 12 -4.56 18.52 -12.98
N THR A 13 -4.51 18.52 -11.64
CA THR A 13 -4.60 17.30 -10.86
C THR A 13 -6.03 16.78 -11.04
N VAL A 14 -6.18 15.75 -11.88
CA VAL A 14 -7.43 14.98 -11.96
C VAL A 14 -7.57 14.27 -10.62
N THR A 15 -8.27 14.90 -9.67
CA THR A 15 -8.73 14.22 -8.48
C THR A 15 -9.87 13.30 -8.90
N VAL A 16 -9.54 12.04 -9.19
CA VAL A 16 -10.52 10.96 -9.32
C VAL A 16 -11.16 10.79 -7.94
N LEU A 17 -12.23 11.51 -7.69
CA LEU A 17 -13.06 11.38 -6.50
C LEU A 17 -13.79 10.03 -6.60
N GLY A 18 -13.35 9.06 -5.82
CA GLY A 18 -14.14 7.84 -5.56
C GLY A 18 -13.54 6.51 -6.01
N GLN A 19 -12.27 6.43 -6.40
CA GLN A 19 -11.61 5.13 -6.57
C GLN A 19 -10.48 4.96 -5.55
N HIS A 20 -10.56 3.88 -4.76
CA HIS A 20 -9.52 3.53 -3.80
C HIS A 20 -8.21 3.18 -4.52
N GLN A 21 -7.09 3.59 -3.92
CA GLN A 21 -5.76 3.38 -4.46
C GLN A 21 -4.94 2.52 -3.50
N CYS A 22 -4.27 1.52 -4.05
CA CYS A 22 -3.35 0.66 -3.31
C CYS A 22 -1.91 0.86 -3.75
N PRO A 23 -0.93 0.77 -2.85
CA PRO A 23 0.47 0.77 -3.23
C PRO A 23 0.80 -0.40 -4.17
N VAL A 24 1.80 -0.22 -5.02
CA VAL A 24 2.39 -1.28 -5.84
C VAL A 24 3.90 -1.26 -5.67
N CYS A 25 4.46 -2.42 -5.38
CA CYS A 25 5.89 -2.64 -5.22
C CYS A 25 6.49 -3.05 -6.56
N THR A 26 7.57 -2.39 -6.97
CA THR A 26 8.34 -2.81 -8.16
C THR A 26 9.22 -4.02 -7.87
N ASN A 27 9.57 -4.22 -6.59
CA ASN A 27 10.26 -5.39 -6.08
C ASN A 27 9.63 -5.83 -4.75
N GLU A 28 8.96 -6.98 -4.75
CA GLU A 28 8.24 -7.49 -3.59
C GLU A 28 9.16 -7.87 -2.42
N LEU A 29 10.47 -8.01 -2.64
CA LEU A 29 11.45 -8.27 -1.57
C LEU A 29 12.05 -6.99 -0.97
N ASP A 30 11.68 -5.83 -1.51
CA ASP A 30 12.08 -4.53 -0.99
C ASP A 30 10.84 -3.68 -0.71
N TYR A 31 10.47 -3.58 0.57
CA TYR A 31 9.29 -2.82 1.00
C TYR A 31 9.37 -1.33 0.61
N LYS A 32 10.57 -0.78 0.41
CA LYS A 32 10.77 0.62 -0.03
C LYS A 32 10.49 0.80 -1.52
N SER A 33 10.40 -0.28 -2.28
CA SER A 33 10.04 -0.25 -3.70
C SER A 33 8.55 -0.01 -3.93
N CYS A 34 7.72 -0.05 -2.87
CA CYS A 34 6.27 0.18 -2.88
C CYS A 34 5.91 1.67 -3.05
N THR A 35 6.46 2.31 -4.07
CA THR A 35 6.27 3.73 -4.38
C THR A 35 5.17 3.98 -5.40
N GLY A 36 4.85 2.97 -6.23
CA GLY A 36 3.78 3.03 -7.20
C GLY A 36 2.40 2.98 -6.55
N VAL A 37 1.38 3.33 -7.32
CA VAL A 37 -0.03 3.21 -6.93
C VAL A 37 -0.81 2.56 -8.06
N ARG A 38 -1.79 1.73 -7.71
CA ARG A 38 -2.82 1.28 -8.64
C ARG A 38 -4.19 1.64 -8.11
N VAL A 39 -5.09 1.92 -9.04
CA VAL A 39 -6.49 2.18 -8.76
C VAL A 39 -7.22 0.84 -8.71
N CYS A 40 -8.04 0.62 -7.68
CA CYS A 40 -8.89 -0.56 -7.59
C CYS A 40 -10.10 -0.43 -8.52
N ASP A 41 -10.61 -1.56 -8.98
CA ASP A 41 -11.68 -1.61 -9.97
C ASP A 41 -13.00 -1.08 -9.41
N THR A 42 -13.22 -1.26 -8.11
CA THR A 42 -14.43 -0.81 -7.41
C THR A 42 -14.12 0.16 -6.28
N ALA A 43 -15.02 1.13 -6.07
CA ALA A 43 -14.91 2.11 -5.00
C ALA A 43 -14.98 1.52 -3.58
N GLN A 44 -15.46 0.27 -3.46
CA GLN A 44 -15.66 -0.42 -2.19
C GLN A 44 -14.48 -1.33 -1.83
N GLU A 45 -13.54 -1.55 -2.75
CA GLU A 45 -12.36 -2.36 -2.48
C GLU A 45 -11.40 -1.68 -1.52
N LEU A 46 -10.82 -2.49 -0.64
CA LEU A 46 -9.75 -2.12 0.27
C LEU A 46 -8.42 -2.68 -0.25
N CYS A 47 -7.34 -2.17 0.31
CA CYS A 47 -6.01 -2.68 0.10
C CYS A 47 -5.71 -3.78 1.12
N LEU A 48 -5.61 -5.01 0.63
CA LEU A 48 -5.09 -6.15 1.38
C LEU A 48 -3.57 -6.19 1.22
N LEU A 49 -2.86 -5.84 2.28
CA LEU A 49 -1.43 -6.04 2.43
C LEU A 49 -1.17 -7.48 2.87
N ARG A 50 -0.31 -8.17 2.15
CA ARG A 50 0.23 -9.49 2.51
C ARG A 50 1.73 -9.37 2.72
N ILE A 51 2.20 -9.86 3.87
CA ILE A 51 3.62 -9.93 4.21
C ILE A 51 3.97 -11.39 4.47
N ASP A 52 4.86 -11.95 3.68
CA ASP A 52 5.34 -13.31 3.86
C ASP A 52 6.71 -13.30 4.55
N THR A 53 6.72 -13.53 5.86
CA THR A 53 7.96 -13.50 6.65
C THR A 53 8.88 -14.70 6.40
N ALA A 54 8.35 -15.82 5.90
CA ALA A 54 9.17 -16.97 5.49
C ALA A 54 9.89 -16.70 4.15
N LEU A 55 9.32 -15.88 3.28
CA LEU A 55 9.88 -15.52 1.99
C LEU A 55 10.63 -14.19 2.03
N ASN A 56 11.55 -14.03 2.99
CA ASN A 56 12.37 -12.81 3.14
C ASN A 56 11.53 -11.53 3.25
N ASN A 57 10.43 -11.59 4.01
CA ASN A 57 9.48 -10.50 4.20
C ASN A 57 8.89 -9.98 2.88
N ARG A 58 8.54 -10.88 1.97
CA ARG A 58 7.92 -10.51 0.69
C ARG A 58 6.63 -9.74 0.91
N VAL A 59 6.53 -8.55 0.35
CA VAL A 59 5.41 -7.62 0.46
C VAL A 59 4.60 -7.61 -0.82
N GLU A 60 3.29 -7.82 -0.68
CA GLU A 60 2.32 -7.67 -1.77
C GLU A 60 1.12 -6.86 -1.32
N TYR A 61 0.57 -6.08 -2.25
CA TYR A 61 -0.71 -5.40 -2.07
C TYR A 61 -1.70 -5.95 -3.08
N HIS A 62 -2.94 -6.21 -2.65
CA HIS A 62 -4.07 -6.64 -3.48
C HIS A 62 -5.29 -5.73 -3.26
N CYS A 63 -6.01 -5.38 -4.33
CA CYS A 63 -7.35 -4.81 -4.19
C CYS A 63 -8.26 -5.98 -3.82
N SER A 64 -9.01 -5.85 -2.74
CA SER A 64 -9.87 -6.92 -2.24
C SER A 64 -11.14 -6.33 -1.67
N ASN A 65 -12.24 -7.10 -1.73
CA ASN A 65 -13.46 -6.66 -1.08
C ASN A 65 -13.27 -6.59 0.45
N PRO A 66 -14.06 -5.76 1.16
CA PRO A 66 -13.89 -5.56 2.60
C PRO A 66 -14.01 -6.86 3.40
N THR A 67 -14.99 -7.71 3.09
CA THR A 67 -15.25 -8.96 3.81
C THR A 67 -14.06 -9.93 3.75
N VAL A 68 -13.44 -10.07 2.57
CA VAL A 68 -12.26 -10.93 2.38
C VAL A 68 -11.07 -10.33 3.11
N CYS A 69 -10.90 -9.02 3.01
CA CYS A 69 -9.82 -8.32 3.71
C CYS A 69 -9.92 -8.56 5.23
N GLU A 70 -11.07 -8.24 5.83
CA GLU A 70 -11.30 -8.42 7.27
C GLU A 70 -11.11 -9.87 7.72
N ARG A 71 -11.58 -10.84 6.92
CA ARG A 71 -11.39 -12.26 7.21
C ARG A 71 -9.90 -12.63 7.30
N TYR A 72 -9.07 -12.16 6.38
CA TYR A 72 -7.64 -12.45 6.41
C TYR A 72 -6.92 -11.68 7.51
N ALA A 73 -7.25 -10.40 7.70
CA ALA A 73 -6.67 -9.54 8.73
C ALA A 73 -7.09 -9.94 10.16
N ALA A 74 -8.16 -10.71 10.32
CA ALA A 74 -8.56 -11.28 11.61
C ALA A 74 -7.57 -12.34 12.13
N SER A 75 -6.73 -12.92 11.26
CA SER A 75 -5.71 -13.86 11.69
C SER A 75 -4.55 -13.10 12.33
N PRO A 76 -4.14 -13.43 13.58
CA PRO A 76 -3.02 -12.77 14.22
C PRO A 76 -1.74 -12.97 13.41
N CYS A 77 -1.05 -11.88 13.13
CA CYS A 77 0.27 -11.89 12.53
C CYS A 77 1.31 -12.17 13.61
N ASP A 78 2.05 -13.25 13.42
CA ASP A 78 3.23 -13.54 14.22
C ASP A 78 4.46 -13.64 13.30
N PRO A 79 5.28 -12.57 13.24
CA PRO A 79 6.43 -12.53 12.35
C PRO A 79 7.57 -13.46 12.80
N THR A 80 7.55 -13.95 14.05
CA THR A 80 8.60 -14.83 14.59
C THR A 80 8.47 -16.28 14.14
N HIS A 81 7.27 -16.68 13.68
CA HIS A 81 6.97 -18.06 13.31
C HIS A 81 6.96 -18.32 11.80
N GLY A 82 7.55 -17.43 10.98
CA GLY A 82 7.65 -17.61 9.52
C GLY A 82 6.29 -17.74 8.84
N ARG A 83 5.32 -16.91 9.25
CA ARG A 83 3.95 -16.94 8.74
C ARG A 83 3.67 -15.80 7.77
N THR A 84 2.61 -15.99 6.98
CA THR A 84 2.01 -14.92 6.20
C THR A 84 1.12 -14.07 7.08
N CYS A 85 1.35 -12.77 7.06
CA CYS A 85 0.55 -11.77 7.74
C CYS A 85 -0.31 -11.00 6.74
N TYR A 86 -1.52 -10.63 7.17
CA TYR A 86 -2.48 -9.92 6.35
C TYR A 86 -2.99 -8.69 7.09
N TYR A 87 -3.10 -7.58 6.36
CA TYR A 87 -3.59 -6.32 6.91
C TYR A 87 -4.47 -5.60 5.89
N CYS A 88 -5.43 -4.84 6.40
CA CYS A 88 -6.33 -4.03 5.59
C CYS A 88 -6.02 -2.56 5.79
N CYS A 89 -5.97 -1.83 4.69
CA CYS A 89 -5.81 -0.39 4.68
C CYS A 89 -6.69 0.22 3.58
N THR A 90 -7.11 1.45 3.81
CA THR A 90 -8.05 2.20 2.95
C THR A 90 -7.34 3.10 1.94
N ASP A 91 -6.10 3.47 2.20
CA ASP A 91 -5.39 4.45 1.40
C ASP A 91 -3.88 4.19 1.45
N VAL A 92 -3.19 4.71 0.43
CA VAL A 92 -1.75 4.49 0.21
C VAL A 92 -0.92 4.89 1.41
N ASP A 93 -1.26 6.01 2.06
CA ASP A 93 -0.49 6.53 3.19
C ASP A 93 -0.68 5.66 4.43
N SER A 94 -1.92 5.26 4.75
CA SER A 94 -2.22 4.31 5.83
C SER A 94 -1.54 2.96 5.60
N CYS A 95 -1.57 2.45 4.36
CA CYS A 95 -0.90 1.21 3.99
C CYS A 95 0.61 1.27 4.22
N LYS A 96 1.26 2.34 3.77
CA LYS A 96 2.71 2.54 3.94
C LYS A 96 3.09 2.69 5.40
N GLY A 97 2.37 3.49 6.16
CA GLY A 97 2.61 3.66 7.60
C GLY A 97 2.47 2.33 8.37
N GLN A 98 1.46 1.52 8.02
CA GLN A 98 1.26 0.20 8.62
C GLN A 98 2.43 -0.75 8.31
N LEU A 99 2.87 -0.78 7.05
CA LEU A 99 4.02 -1.59 6.61
C LEU A 99 5.30 -1.16 7.32
N GLU A 100 5.59 0.14 7.35
CA GLU A 100 6.76 0.70 8.04
C GLU A 100 6.74 0.33 9.53
N SER A 101 5.59 0.51 10.22
CA SER A 101 5.46 0.13 11.62
C SER A 101 5.76 -1.35 11.87
N MET A 102 5.41 -2.24 10.94
CA MET A 102 5.71 -3.67 11.07
C MET A 102 7.19 -3.96 10.88
N PHE A 103 7.81 -3.38 9.86
CA PHE A 103 9.24 -3.58 9.63
C PHE A 103 10.08 -2.94 10.74
N PHE A 104 9.69 -1.79 11.28
CA PHE A 104 10.35 -1.23 12.48
C PHE A 104 10.18 -2.15 13.70
N GLY A 105 8.99 -2.73 13.92
CA GLY A 105 8.76 -3.68 15.00
C GLY A 105 9.54 -5.00 14.84
N ILE A 106 9.61 -5.53 13.62
CA ILE A 106 10.34 -6.77 13.28
C ILE A 106 11.86 -6.55 13.37
N LEU A 107 12.37 -5.44 12.85
CA LEU A 107 13.80 -5.11 12.87
C LEU A 107 14.29 -4.66 14.26
N ALA A 108 13.43 -4.16 15.14
CA ALA A 108 13.80 -3.76 16.50
C ALA A 108 13.94 -4.94 17.48
N MET A 109 13.51 -6.14 17.08
CA MET A 109 13.61 -7.37 17.90
C MET A 109 14.69 -8.35 17.38
N GLY A 110 15.44 -7.97 16.33
CA GLY A 110 16.53 -8.74 15.74
C GLY A 110 17.91 -8.25 16.17
#